data_AF-K9GF69-F1
#
_entry.id   AF-K9GF69-F1
#
_cell.length_a   1.000
_cell.length_b   1.000
_cell.length_c   1.000
_cell.angle_alpha   90.00
_cell.angle_beta   90.00
_cell.angle_gamma   90.00
#
_symmetry.space_group_name_H-M   'P 1'
#
loop_
_entity.id
_entity.type
_entity.pdbx_description
1 polymer ?
#
loop_
_entity_poly.entity_id
_entity_poly.type
_entity_poly.pdbx_seq_one_letter_code
_entity_poly.pdbx_strand_id
1 'polypeptide(L)'
;MYLSISTHLTLLMGLGTLATAQVAARSIKCACDGITDHSQTACVQTGGSFNAAGCGFAGCCVYANNEQTRFIETCRTLGYGFRRCDDCRSC
;
A
#
# COMPACT_ATOMS: atom_id res chain seq x y z
N MET A 1 61.90 25.97 -0.18
CA MET A 1 61.16 26.96 -1.00
C MET A 1 60.46 26.18 -2.11
N TYR A 2 59.12 26.27 -2.18
CA TYR A 2 58.20 25.64 -3.18
C TYR A 2 58.10 24.10 -3.10
N LEU A 3 56.95 23.43 -3.24
CA LEU A 3 55.54 23.81 -3.34
C LEU A 3 54.70 22.53 -3.04
N SER A 4 53.45 22.74 -2.63
CA SER A 4 52.30 21.83 -2.60
C SER A 4 52.30 20.67 -3.60
N ILE A 5 51.58 19.58 -3.27
CA ILE A 5 50.34 19.18 -3.98
C ILE A 5 49.53 18.21 -3.11
N SER A 6 48.28 18.60 -2.91
CA SER A 6 47.12 17.83 -2.52
C SER A 6 47.16 16.35 -2.93
N THR A 7 47.05 15.48 -1.95
CA THR A 7 46.36 14.20 -2.13
C THR A 7 45.31 14.09 -1.04
N HIS A 8 44.32 14.99 -1.10
CA HIS A 8 42.99 14.71 -0.55
C HIS A 8 42.46 13.51 -1.31
N LEU A 9 42.85 12.32 -0.84
CA LEU A 9 42.48 11.05 -1.42
C LEU A 9 40.96 11.00 -1.36
N THR A 10 40.39 11.19 -2.53
CA THR A 10 38.99 11.31 -2.82
C THR A 10 38.39 9.92 -2.67
N LEU A 11 38.21 9.44 -1.44
CA LEU A 11 37.39 8.27 -1.20
C LEU A 11 35.96 8.73 -0.93
N LEU A 12 35.36 9.27 -2.00
CA LEU A 12 33.93 9.19 -2.25
C LEU A 12 33.56 7.70 -2.30
N MET A 13 33.43 7.08 -1.12
CA MET A 13 32.66 5.84 -0.96
C MET A 13 31.18 6.19 -1.05
N GLY A 14 30.78 6.70 -2.21
CA GLY A 14 29.41 6.63 -2.68
C GLY A 14 29.13 5.18 -3.05
N LEU A 15 28.87 4.33 -2.05
CA LEU A 15 28.18 3.08 -2.31
C LEU A 15 26.68 3.34 -2.24
N GLY A 16 26.04 3.05 -3.37
CA GLY A 16 24.70 3.44 -3.73
C GLY A 16 23.67 3.21 -2.63
N THR A 17 22.86 4.24 -2.42
CA THR A 17 21.48 4.08 -2.01
C THR A 17 20.83 3.07 -2.96
N LEU A 18 20.79 1.80 -2.53
CA LEU A 18 19.80 0.84 -3.00
C LEU A 18 18.46 1.52 -2.81
N ALA A 19 17.92 2.10 -3.88
CA ALA A 19 16.54 2.48 -3.96
C ALA A 19 15.76 1.17 -3.80
N THR A 20 15.52 0.78 -2.55
CA THR A 20 14.51 -0.21 -2.24
C THR A 20 13.24 0.40 -2.78
N ALA A 21 12.76 -0.12 -3.91
CA ALA A 21 11.38 0.07 -4.30
C ALA A 21 10.59 -0.42 -3.09
N GLN A 22 10.14 0.53 -2.26
CA GLN A 22 9.29 0.23 -1.13
C GLN A 22 8.03 -0.31 -1.78
N VAL A 23 7.93 -1.63 -1.88
CA VAL A 23 6.68 -2.30 -2.19
C VAL A 23 5.80 -1.90 -1.02
N ALA A 24 5.04 -0.82 -1.19
CA ALA A 24 4.11 -0.35 -0.19
C ALA A 24 3.27 -1.57 0.16
N ALA A 25 3.37 -2.08 1.39
CA ALA A 25 2.56 -3.22 1.79
C ALA A 25 1.08 -2.84 1.63
N ARG A 26 0.20 -3.83 1.49
CA ARG A 26 -1.25 -3.59 1.49
C ARG A 26 -1.64 -3.04 2.86
N SER A 27 -1.58 -1.72 3.02
CA SER A 27 -1.90 -1.04 4.28
C SER A 27 -3.31 -0.50 4.27
N ILE A 28 -3.99 -0.37 3.12
CA ILE A 28 -5.34 0.20 3.11
C ILE A 28 -6.35 -0.93 3.28
N LYS A 29 -7.18 -0.88 4.32
CA LYS A 29 -8.35 -1.76 4.45
C LYS A 29 -9.61 -1.05 4.00
N CYS A 30 -10.31 -1.61 3.03
CA CYS A 30 -11.55 -1.06 2.50
C CYS A 30 -12.76 -1.97 2.75
N ALA A 31 -13.95 -1.37 2.88
CA ALA A 31 -15.21 -2.09 3.01
C ALA A 31 -16.32 -1.47 2.16
N CYS A 32 -17.16 -2.33 1.58
CA CYS A 32 -18.46 -1.96 1.00
C CYS A 32 -19.53 -1.85 2.10
N ASP A 33 -20.70 -1.27 1.80
CA ASP A 33 -21.86 -1.40 2.70
C ASP A 33 -22.31 -2.87 2.77
N GLY A 34 -22.92 -3.29 3.89
CA GLY A 34 -23.11 -4.72 4.20
C GLY A 34 -21.88 -5.41 4.83
N ILE A 35 -20.76 -4.69 4.95
CA ILE A 35 -19.51 -4.99 5.67
C ILE A 35 -18.80 -6.26 5.22
N THR A 36 -19.20 -7.45 5.64
CA THR A 36 -18.32 -8.63 5.53
C THR A 36 -18.45 -9.32 4.17
N ASP A 37 -19.63 -9.81 3.82
CA ASP A 37 -19.84 -10.61 2.61
C ASP A 37 -19.65 -9.79 1.32
N HIS A 38 -20.16 -8.56 1.33
CA HIS A 38 -20.02 -7.64 0.19
C HIS A 38 -18.56 -7.24 -0.03
N SER A 39 -17.84 -6.94 1.05
CA SER A 39 -16.42 -6.60 0.96
C SER A 39 -15.57 -7.80 0.57
N GLN A 40 -15.91 -9.01 1.02
CA GLN A 40 -15.23 -10.23 0.61
C GLN A 40 -15.38 -10.45 -0.89
N THR A 41 -16.61 -10.35 -1.40
CA THR A 41 -16.89 -10.49 -2.84
C THR A 41 -16.15 -9.44 -3.66
N ALA A 42 -16.21 -8.16 -3.25
CA ALA A 42 -15.47 -7.09 -3.91
C ALA A 42 -13.95 -7.28 -3.82
N CYS A 43 -13.45 -7.86 -2.72
CA CYS A 43 -12.03 -8.12 -2.52
C CYS A 43 -11.49 -9.17 -3.50
N VAL A 44 -12.25 -10.26 -3.67
CA VAL A 44 -11.93 -11.32 -4.64
C VAL A 44 -11.83 -10.74 -6.05
N GLN A 45 -12.74 -9.85 -6.43
CA GLN A 45 -12.70 -9.20 -7.74
C GLN A 45 -11.63 -8.13 -7.88
N THR A 46 -11.23 -7.49 -6.78
CA THR A 46 -10.15 -6.49 -6.78
C THR A 46 -8.77 -7.16 -6.87
N GLY A 47 -8.65 -8.41 -6.40
CA GLY A 47 -7.37 -9.11 -6.24
C GLY A 47 -6.65 -8.76 -4.94
N GLY A 48 -7.35 -8.12 -4.00
CA GLY A 48 -6.85 -7.79 -2.66
C GLY A 48 -6.80 -9.03 -1.74
N SER A 49 -6.51 -8.81 -0.47
CA SER A 49 -6.55 -9.87 0.55
C SER A 49 -7.61 -9.56 1.59
N PHE A 50 -8.63 -10.41 1.74
CA PHE A 50 -9.68 -10.17 2.73
C PHE A 50 -9.19 -10.54 4.12
N ASN A 51 -9.39 -9.65 5.09
CA ASN A 51 -9.04 -9.89 6.48
C ASN A 51 -10.08 -9.32 7.45
N ALA A 52 -10.60 -10.19 8.33
CA ALA A 52 -11.54 -9.83 9.39
C ALA A 52 -10.87 -9.18 10.62
N ALA A 53 -9.57 -9.42 10.82
CA ALA A 53 -8.79 -8.94 11.94
C ALA A 53 -7.95 -7.70 11.58
N GLY A 54 -7.64 -6.87 12.57
CA GLY A 54 -6.89 -5.62 12.37
C GLY A 54 -7.78 -4.45 11.96
N CYS A 55 -7.37 -3.23 12.32
CA CYS A 55 -8.02 -1.97 11.93
C CYS A 55 -9.47 -1.75 12.41
N GLY A 56 -10.02 -2.62 13.24
CA GLY A 56 -11.34 -2.46 13.84
C GLY A 56 -12.52 -2.82 12.93
N PHE A 57 -12.28 -3.46 11.78
CA PHE A 57 -13.34 -4.03 10.92
C PHE A 57 -12.84 -5.08 9.93
N ALA A 58 -13.78 -5.85 9.42
CA ALA A 58 -13.56 -6.79 8.31
C ALA A 58 -13.61 -6.06 6.96
N GLY A 59 -12.64 -6.34 6.10
CA GLY A 59 -12.53 -5.66 4.82
C GLY A 59 -11.41 -6.22 3.95
N CYS A 60 -11.23 -5.60 2.79
CA CYS A 60 -10.20 -5.94 1.83
C CYS A 60 -8.96 -5.11 2.03
N CYS A 61 -7.84 -5.77 2.27
CA CYS A 61 -6.51 -5.19 2.26
C CYS A 61 -6.06 -4.99 0.83
N VAL A 62 -5.80 -3.73 0.47
CA VAL A 62 -5.43 -3.28 -0.87
C VAL A 62 -4.22 -2.35 -0.80
N TYR A 63 -3.48 -2.26 -1.90
CA TYR A 63 -2.47 -1.23 -2.07
C TYR A 63 -3.15 0.14 -2.23
N ALA A 64 -2.52 1.16 -1.64
CA ALA A 64 -2.94 2.54 -1.88
C ALA A 64 -2.94 2.86 -3.38
N ASN A 65 -3.80 3.79 -3.78
CA ASN A 65 -4.02 4.21 -5.17
C ASN A 65 -4.85 3.20 -5.99
N ASN A 66 -4.24 2.44 -6.89
CA ASN A 66 -4.96 1.73 -7.96
C ASN A 66 -5.88 0.63 -7.43
N GLU A 67 -5.43 -0.18 -6.46
CA GLU A 67 -6.28 -1.23 -5.89
C GLU A 67 -7.39 -0.64 -5.02
N GLN A 68 -7.12 0.45 -4.29
CA GLN A 68 -8.14 1.18 -3.52
C GLN A 68 -9.25 1.72 -4.43
N THR A 69 -8.89 2.44 -5.51
CA THR A 69 -9.87 2.97 -6.47
C THR A 69 -10.68 1.84 -7.10
N ARG A 70 -10.01 0.77 -7.55
CA ARG A 70 -10.66 -0.40 -8.11
C ARG A 70 -11.61 -1.07 -7.13
N PHE A 71 -11.27 -1.13 -5.84
CA PHE A 71 -12.16 -1.65 -4.81
C PHE A 71 -13.43 -0.79 -4.68
N ILE A 72 -13.28 0.54 -4.61
CA ILE A 72 -14.39 1.48 -4.53
C ILE A 72 -15.33 1.33 -5.74
N GLU A 73 -14.76 1.24 -6.94
CA GLU A 73 -15.51 1.02 -8.18
C GLU A 73 -16.19 -0.35 -8.21
N THR A 74 -15.54 -1.39 -7.68
CA THR A 74 -16.10 -2.74 -7.58
C THR A 74 -17.31 -2.77 -6.64
N CYS A 75 -17.23 -2.14 -5.46
CA CYS A 75 -18.38 -2.02 -4.56
C CYS A 75 -19.58 -1.33 -5.24
N ARG A 76 -19.32 -0.30 -6.07
CA ARG A 76 -20.37 0.41 -6.81
C ARG A 76 -20.95 -0.43 -7.95
N THR A 77 -20.10 -1.11 -8.70
CA THR A 77 -20.48 -1.95 -9.85
C THR A 77 -21.35 -3.13 -9.41
N LEU A 78 -21.04 -3.71 -8.25
CA LEU A 78 -21.82 -4.79 -7.65
C LEU A 78 -23.12 -4.30 -6.97
N GLY A 79 -23.36 -2.98 -6.92
CA GLY A 79 -24.53 -2.41 -6.26
C GLY A 79 -24.47 -2.45 -4.72
N TYR A 80 -23.32 -2.76 -4.13
CA TYR A 80 -23.15 -2.88 -2.68
C TYR A 80 -22.96 -1.54 -1.98
N GLY A 81 -22.55 -0.49 -2.69
CA GLY A 81 -22.20 0.79 -2.07
C GLY A 81 -20.83 0.77 -1.40
N PHE A 82 -20.17 1.92 -1.36
CA PHE A 82 -18.85 2.06 -0.73
C PHE A 82 -19.01 2.68 0.66
N ARG A 83 -18.39 2.05 1.66
CA ARG A 83 -18.48 2.50 3.05
C ARG A 83 -17.27 3.30 3.50
N ARG A 84 -16.08 2.69 3.46
CA ARG A 84 -14.83 3.33 3.95
C ARG A 84 -13.57 2.61 3.50
N CYS A 85 -12.46 3.34 3.54
CA CYS A 85 -11.10 2.81 3.50
C CYS A 85 -10.28 3.49 4.59
N ASP A 86 -9.58 2.71 5.41
CA ASP A 86 -8.70 3.20 6.46
C ASP A 86 -7.28 2.69 6.25
N ASP A 87 -6.27 3.51 6.58
CA ASP A 87 -4.88 3.03 6.62
C ASP A 87 -4.67 2.18 7.88
N CYS A 88 -4.11 1.01 7.65
CA CYS A 88 -3.97 -0.08 8.59
C CYS A 88 -2.51 -0.46 8.66
N ARG A 89 -1.94 -0.28 9.86
CA ARG A 89 -0.58 -0.71 10.15
C ARG A 89 -0.37 -2.20 9.92
N SER A 90 -1.41 -3.00 10.11
CA SER A 90 -1.45 -4.41 9.74
C SER A 90 -2.80 -4.75 9.12
N CYS A 91 -2.66 -5.30 7.93
CA CYS A 91 -3.65 -5.97 7.12
C CYS A 91 -3.03 -7.36 6.84
#